data_AF-A0A6N3AJT2-F1
#
_entry.id   AF-A0A6N3AJT2-F1
#
_cell.length_a   1.000
_cell.length_b   1.000
_cell.length_c   1.000
_cell.angle_alpha   90.00
_cell.angle_beta   90.00
_cell.angle_gamma   90.00
#
_symmetry.space_group_name_H-M   'P 1'
#
loop_
_entity.id
_entity.type
_entity.pdbx_description
1 polymer ?
#
loop_
_entity_poly.entity_id
_entity_poly.type
_entity_poly.pdbx_seq_one_letter_code
_entity_poly.pdbx_strand_id
1 'polypeptide(L)'
;MDRLDIFIENYDFKEYLEKLPRELIEENYKDFVIEFWKNPSVDIIKLKSKYSIKNVVSISSILMQNPIQEYYEFLEDIWKNNIKIDELINKYLITATRMDQIKFPLIYIDEDSFCPYCLGNKFNIINNIKQQDIKVECEKCGEAISYFIHKEEVDNIIEEEKRKKELFIRTLENVYNKINKIKCHRCQSDLYVCINDKIMEYNIRCDRCNSQYESVEIAQEQYRLWQQRAAMMANIKNKENELLLKTLSIKDEKDIKFKLEDIITESESIDVISDLVDMQDRGENIFKQLFNNYVRLGRLDRRLLVTVCKDCKQNENTYTWERGKEHLINMRGITYSEAVVYELMEKTKLLPIRAIIRRLMEKKLLYCDERSNNLQVHPVLIENLAKLESINKSQNINNQVAYLIFNKQKYICYHCGESGRPLKIGYLTIDKNINDLSSLVGICDSCYEDITEDEIIIDNIFCVVDERNNELGEAWKFLIQYDSSFRNNTIAEVEHARLYDMYDEDNLIRAYANTLYKQTKDGFANEKVFFAYARAILKNSKGQVSVLQIAKEKFKLEKWLNG
;
A
#
# COMPACT_ATOMS: atom_id res chain seq x y z
N MET A 1 55.45 -3.82 20.78
CA MET A 1 54.48 -3.98 19.70
C MET A 1 53.68 -5.21 20.00
N ASP A 2 52.37 -5.04 20.00
CA ASP A 2 51.45 -6.15 20.13
C ASP A 2 51.62 -7.09 18.92
N ARG A 3 51.36 -8.39 19.05
CA ARG A 3 51.49 -9.33 17.90
C ARG A 3 50.54 -8.93 16.76
N LEU A 4 49.45 -8.28 17.13
CA LEU A 4 48.49 -7.65 16.25
C LEU A 4 49.10 -6.54 15.39
N ASP A 5 49.94 -5.67 15.98
CA ASP A 5 50.61 -4.58 15.24
C ASP A 5 51.52 -5.15 14.15
N ILE A 6 52.29 -6.19 14.49
CA ILE A 6 53.19 -6.88 13.56
C ILE A 6 52.41 -7.55 12.43
N PHE A 7 51.25 -8.13 12.72
CA PHE A 7 50.39 -8.73 11.71
C PHE A 7 49.84 -7.67 10.74
N ILE A 8 49.34 -6.56 11.28
CA ILE A 8 48.78 -5.45 10.49
C ILE A 8 49.84 -4.86 9.55
N GLU A 9 51.04 -4.57 10.05
CA GLU A 9 52.15 -4.02 9.25
C GLU A 9 52.53 -4.93 8.07
N ASN A 10 52.55 -6.25 8.30
CA ASN A 10 53.00 -7.23 7.32
C ASN A 10 51.89 -7.79 6.40
N TYR A 11 50.62 -7.40 6.59
CA TYR A 11 49.52 -7.94 5.80
C TYR A 11 49.56 -7.46 4.34
N ASP A 12 49.66 -8.36 3.36
CA ASP A 12 49.62 -8.02 1.93
C ASP A 12 48.18 -8.05 1.41
N PHE A 13 47.55 -6.88 1.34
CA PHE A 13 46.18 -6.72 0.83
C PHE A 13 46.05 -7.09 -0.64
N LYS A 14 47.08 -6.83 -1.45
CA LYS A 14 47.04 -7.06 -2.90
C LYS A 14 47.09 -8.55 -3.18
N GLU A 15 48.06 -9.26 -2.60
CA GLU A 15 48.18 -10.70 -2.74
C GLU A 15 46.92 -11.43 -2.23
N TYR A 16 46.37 -10.97 -1.10
CA TYR A 16 45.17 -11.56 -0.52
C TYR A 16 43.94 -11.40 -1.42
N LEU A 17 43.63 -10.16 -1.84
CA LEU A 17 42.43 -9.88 -2.64
C LEU A 17 42.52 -10.51 -4.04
N GLU A 18 43.72 -10.61 -4.63
CA GLU A 18 43.91 -11.28 -5.92
C GLU A 18 43.71 -12.80 -5.86
N LYS A 19 43.95 -13.43 -4.70
CA LYS A 19 43.73 -14.87 -4.47
C LYS A 19 42.28 -15.24 -4.17
N LEU A 20 41.40 -14.27 -3.92
CA LEU A 20 40.00 -14.56 -3.64
C LEU A 20 39.29 -15.13 -4.89
N PRO A 21 38.40 -16.13 -4.72
CA PRO A 21 37.51 -16.57 -5.79
C PRO A 21 36.69 -15.38 -6.29
N ARG A 22 36.74 -15.16 -7.61
CA ARG A 22 36.02 -14.04 -8.24
C ARG A 22 34.62 -14.48 -8.66
N GLU A 23 33.65 -14.26 -7.78
CA GLU A 23 32.25 -14.65 -8.00
C GLU A 23 31.43 -13.57 -8.72
N LEU A 24 31.90 -12.31 -8.73
CA LEU A 24 31.18 -11.14 -9.26
C LEU A 24 32.01 -10.37 -10.31
N ILE A 25 32.24 -10.98 -11.48
CA ILE A 25 32.93 -10.33 -12.62
C ILE A 25 31.94 -10.00 -13.73
N GLU A 26 31.29 -8.83 -13.64
CA GLU A 26 30.50 -8.24 -14.72
C GLU A 26 31.16 -6.91 -15.15
N GLU A 27 31.11 -6.54 -16.43
CA GLU A 27 31.73 -5.31 -16.94
C GLU A 27 31.14 -4.04 -16.29
N ASN A 28 29.84 -4.05 -16.02
CA ASN A 28 29.13 -2.99 -15.29
C ASN A 28 29.68 -2.74 -13.87
N TYR A 29 30.21 -3.75 -13.17
CA TYR A 29 30.81 -3.61 -11.84
C TYR A 29 32.18 -2.95 -11.90
N LYS A 30 32.98 -3.25 -12.92
CA LYS A 30 34.27 -2.57 -13.13
C LYS A 30 34.07 -1.09 -13.41
N ASP A 31 33.13 -0.75 -14.30
CA ASP A 31 32.81 0.65 -14.61
C ASP A 31 32.27 1.39 -13.37
N PHE A 32 31.45 0.71 -12.56
CA PHE A 32 30.99 1.24 -11.29
C PHE A 32 32.14 1.57 -10.34
N VAL A 33 33.12 0.68 -10.17
CA VAL A 33 34.27 0.92 -9.28
C VAL A 33 35.09 2.12 -9.74
N ILE A 34 35.30 2.26 -11.05
CA ILE A 34 36.03 3.39 -11.62
C ILE A 34 35.28 4.72 -11.39
N GLU A 35 33.96 4.76 -11.59
CA GLU A 35 33.18 5.97 -11.35
C GLU A 35 33.05 6.30 -9.86
N PHE A 36 32.98 5.29 -9.00
CA PHE A 36 32.96 5.46 -7.54
C PHE A 36 34.21 6.21 -7.06
N TRP A 37 35.41 5.78 -7.46
CA TRP A 37 36.66 6.42 -7.04
C TRP A 37 36.90 7.79 -7.71
N LYS A 38 36.36 8.01 -8.91
CA LYS A 38 36.39 9.33 -9.57
C LYS A 38 35.47 10.35 -8.91
N ASN A 39 34.35 9.91 -8.33
CA ASN A 39 33.40 10.80 -7.68
C ASN A 39 32.78 10.18 -6.41
N PRO A 40 33.56 10.10 -5.31
CA PRO A 40 33.18 9.37 -4.11
C PRO A 40 31.99 9.98 -3.35
N SER A 41 31.68 11.25 -3.65
CA SER A 41 30.56 12.03 -3.11
C SER A 41 29.21 11.72 -3.76
N VAL A 42 29.17 10.93 -4.83
CA VAL A 42 27.92 10.57 -5.53
C VAL A 42 27.05 9.67 -4.65
N ASP A 43 25.74 9.90 -4.73
CA ASP A 43 24.74 9.02 -4.12
C ASP A 43 24.86 7.60 -4.69
N ILE A 44 25.18 6.63 -3.83
CA ILE A 44 25.42 5.25 -4.28
C ILE A 44 24.17 4.57 -4.84
N ILE A 45 22.97 4.93 -4.39
CA ILE A 45 21.74 4.36 -4.95
C ILE A 45 21.61 4.83 -6.41
N LYS A 46 21.92 6.11 -6.67
CA LYS A 46 21.97 6.64 -8.04
C LYS A 46 23.09 6.00 -8.87
N LEU A 47 24.28 5.84 -8.30
CA LEU A 47 25.42 5.23 -8.99
C LEU A 47 25.15 3.76 -9.34
N LYS A 48 24.60 2.99 -8.40
CA LYS A 48 24.18 1.60 -8.63
C LYS A 48 23.08 1.50 -9.70
N SER A 49 22.08 2.38 -9.63
CA SER A 49 21.01 2.43 -10.63
C SER A 49 21.54 2.74 -12.04
N LYS A 50 22.57 3.57 -12.17
CA LYS A 50 23.21 3.91 -13.46
C LYS A 50 23.80 2.67 -14.15
N TYR A 51 24.38 1.77 -13.35
CA TYR A 51 25.03 0.54 -13.83
C TYR A 51 24.14 -0.70 -13.70
N SER A 52 22.84 -0.53 -13.50
CA SER A 52 21.86 -1.62 -13.33
C SER A 52 22.19 -2.59 -12.19
N ILE A 53 22.88 -2.10 -11.15
CA ILE A 53 23.26 -2.86 -9.96
C ILE A 53 22.11 -2.84 -8.96
N LYS A 54 21.68 -4.01 -8.51
CA LYS A 54 20.62 -4.10 -7.49
C LYS A 54 21.13 -3.50 -6.17
N ASN A 55 20.29 -2.70 -5.49
CA ASN A 55 20.65 -2.06 -4.22
C ASN A 55 21.08 -3.06 -3.11
N VAL A 56 20.58 -4.31 -3.17
CA VAL A 56 20.92 -5.39 -2.24
C VAL A 56 22.39 -5.84 -2.30
N VAL A 57 23.10 -5.58 -3.39
CA VAL A 57 24.52 -5.95 -3.54
C VAL A 57 25.39 -4.97 -2.73
N SER A 58 26.20 -5.46 -1.79
CA SER A 58 27.05 -4.60 -0.95
C SER A 58 28.13 -3.89 -1.78
N ILE A 59 28.40 -2.62 -1.45
CA ILE A 59 29.43 -1.81 -2.10
C ILE A 59 30.81 -2.40 -1.82
N SER A 60 31.07 -2.80 -0.57
CA SER A 60 32.31 -3.48 -0.17
C SER A 60 32.53 -4.74 -1.02
N SER A 61 31.49 -5.57 -1.22
CA SER A 61 31.61 -6.77 -2.07
C SER A 61 31.99 -6.43 -3.51
N ILE A 62 31.43 -5.36 -4.09
CA ILE A 62 31.76 -4.92 -5.45
C ILE A 62 33.23 -4.46 -5.52
N LEU A 63 33.69 -3.66 -4.55
CA LEU A 63 35.05 -3.13 -4.48
C LEU A 63 36.10 -4.23 -4.22
N MET A 64 35.80 -5.19 -3.34
CA MET A 64 36.68 -6.33 -3.05
C MET A 64 36.84 -7.29 -4.23
N GLN A 65 35.78 -7.49 -5.02
CA GLN A 65 35.77 -8.40 -6.17
C GLN A 65 36.35 -7.74 -7.44
N ASN A 66 36.41 -6.41 -7.46
CA ASN A 66 36.95 -5.61 -8.56
C ASN A 66 37.92 -4.54 -8.03
N PRO A 67 39.00 -4.92 -7.30
CA PRO A 67 39.89 -3.95 -6.66
C PRO A 67 40.72 -3.18 -7.69
N ILE A 68 40.90 -1.89 -7.44
CA ILE A 68 41.79 -0.99 -8.20
C ILE A 68 42.86 -0.41 -7.29
N GLN A 69 43.85 0.27 -7.85
CA GLN A 69 44.99 0.82 -7.11
C GLN A 69 44.55 1.71 -5.94
N GLU A 70 43.56 2.57 -6.16
CA GLU A 70 42.98 3.48 -5.18
C GLU A 70 42.37 2.75 -3.98
N TYR A 71 41.82 1.54 -4.21
CA TYR A 71 41.28 0.72 -3.12
C TYR A 71 42.39 0.09 -2.27
N TYR A 72 43.50 -0.35 -2.88
CA TYR A 72 44.65 -0.85 -2.13
C TYR A 72 45.28 0.23 -1.26
N GLU A 73 45.50 1.42 -1.84
CA GLU A 73 46.04 2.58 -1.11
C GLU A 73 45.14 2.97 0.06
N PHE A 74 43.82 2.95 -0.14
CA PHE A 74 42.85 3.20 0.91
C PHE A 74 42.95 2.18 2.07
N LEU A 75 43.16 0.90 1.78
CA LEU A 75 43.32 -0.12 2.81
C LEU A 75 44.64 0.02 3.57
N GLU A 76 45.74 0.35 2.90
CA GLU A 76 47.03 0.61 3.54
C GLU A 76 46.97 1.83 4.45
N ASP A 77 46.29 2.89 4.01
CA ASP A 77 46.12 4.11 4.80
C ASP A 77 45.31 3.89 6.08
N ILE A 78 44.28 3.04 6.00
CA ILE A 78 43.43 2.68 7.14
C ILE A 78 44.14 1.75 8.12
N TRP A 79 44.81 0.72 7.60
CA TRP A 79 45.31 -0.36 8.44
C TRP A 79 46.79 -0.21 8.80
N LYS A 80 47.64 0.25 7.88
CA LYS A 80 49.10 0.33 8.11
C LYS A 80 49.57 1.71 8.51
N ASN A 81 49.14 2.74 7.79
CA ASN A 81 49.68 4.09 7.95
C ASN A 81 49.04 4.86 9.11
N ASN A 82 48.01 4.28 9.76
CA ASN A 82 47.30 4.87 10.91
C ASN A 82 46.93 6.35 10.71
N ILE A 83 46.50 6.69 9.49
CA ILE A 83 46.13 8.06 9.13
C ILE A 83 44.85 8.43 9.88
N LYS A 84 44.80 9.64 10.44
CA LYS A 84 43.62 10.13 11.17
C LYS A 84 42.41 10.25 10.23
N ILE A 85 41.20 10.00 10.76
CA ILE A 85 39.95 10.06 9.96
C ILE A 85 39.82 11.37 9.19
N ASP A 86 40.13 12.51 9.79
CA ASP A 86 39.98 13.81 9.12
C ASP A 86 40.91 13.94 7.90
N GLU A 87 42.11 13.38 7.99
CA GLU A 87 43.08 13.34 6.88
C GLU A 87 42.61 12.36 5.79
N LEU A 88 42.03 11.21 6.16
CA LEU A 88 41.40 10.28 5.22
C LEU A 88 40.20 10.91 4.50
N ILE A 89 39.34 11.65 5.22
CA ILE A 89 38.16 12.31 4.67
C ILE A 89 38.61 13.35 3.64
N ASN A 90 39.65 14.12 3.96
CA ASN A 90 40.19 15.12 3.05
C ASN A 90 40.91 14.48 1.85
N LYS A 91 41.63 13.36 2.05
CA LYS A 91 42.38 12.66 0.99
C LYS A 91 41.44 11.98 -0.02
N TYR A 92 40.42 11.30 0.46
CA TYR A 92 39.54 10.49 -0.39
C TYR A 92 38.18 11.14 -0.69
N LEU A 93 37.83 12.25 -0.03
CA LEU A 93 36.52 12.92 -0.14
C LEU A 93 35.34 11.97 0.16
N ILE A 94 35.57 11.00 1.04
CA ILE A 94 34.62 10.00 1.50
C ILE A 94 34.24 10.31 2.95
N THR A 95 32.98 10.21 3.32
CA THR A 95 32.55 10.40 4.72
C THR A 95 33.00 9.23 5.59
N ALA A 96 33.23 9.46 6.89
CA ALA A 96 33.59 8.38 7.83
C ALA A 96 32.61 7.20 7.78
N THR A 97 31.30 7.49 7.72
CA THR A 97 30.25 6.45 7.61
C THR A 97 30.36 5.65 6.33
N ARG A 98 30.78 6.27 5.22
CA ARG A 98 31.01 5.58 3.94
C ARG A 98 32.30 4.76 3.97
N MET A 99 33.36 5.24 4.65
CA MET A 99 34.59 4.47 4.85
C MET A 99 34.32 3.17 5.60
N ASP A 100 33.50 3.22 6.65
CA ASP A 100 33.09 2.02 7.40
C ASP A 100 32.33 1.00 6.54
N GLN A 101 31.61 1.46 5.49
CA GLN A 101 30.88 0.58 4.57
C GLN A 101 31.76 -0.11 3.53
N ILE A 102 32.96 0.41 3.28
CA ILE A 102 33.85 -0.06 2.20
C ILE A 102 35.17 -0.64 2.73
N LYS A 103 35.52 -0.41 3.99
CA LYS A 103 36.74 -0.97 4.59
C LYS A 103 36.70 -2.50 4.57
N PHE A 104 37.82 -3.10 4.15
CA PHE A 104 38.02 -4.53 4.23
C PHE A 104 38.33 -4.92 5.68
N PRO A 105 37.56 -5.84 6.30
CA PRO A 105 37.88 -6.34 7.64
C PRO A 105 39.13 -7.23 7.59
N LEU A 106 40.10 -6.95 8.44
CA LEU A 106 41.33 -7.75 8.52
C LEU A 106 41.04 -9.06 9.28
N ILE A 107 41.36 -10.20 8.68
CA ILE A 107 41.16 -11.52 9.31
C ILE A 107 42.50 -11.98 9.90
N TYR A 108 42.58 -12.00 11.22
CA TYR A 108 43.69 -12.57 11.96
C TYR A 108 43.50 -14.08 12.13
N ILE A 109 44.50 -14.85 11.69
CA ILE A 109 44.55 -16.30 11.84
C ILE A 109 45.80 -16.62 12.64
N ASP A 110 45.60 -17.09 13.87
CA ASP A 110 46.67 -17.58 14.74
C ASP A 110 46.30 -19.00 15.18
N GLU A 111 47.16 -19.97 14.84
CA GLU A 111 46.92 -21.39 15.10
C GLU A 111 46.89 -21.70 16.61
N ASP A 112 47.51 -20.86 17.44
CA ASP A 112 47.59 -21.02 18.89
C ASP A 112 46.47 -20.30 19.66
N SER A 113 45.63 -19.51 18.98
CA SER A 113 44.58 -18.70 19.60
C SER A 113 43.17 -19.19 19.20
N PHE A 114 42.36 -19.56 20.19
CA PHE A 114 40.97 -20.01 19.98
C PHE A 114 39.98 -19.15 20.74
N CYS A 115 38.81 -18.93 20.14
CA CYS A 115 37.73 -18.21 20.79
C CYS A 115 37.28 -19.00 22.03
N PRO A 116 37.26 -18.39 23.23
CA PRO A 116 36.92 -19.10 24.46
C PRO A 116 35.46 -19.60 24.49
N TYR A 117 34.60 -19.06 23.63
CA TYR A 117 33.18 -19.40 23.57
C TYR A 117 32.84 -20.48 22.53
N CYS A 118 33.56 -20.53 21.41
CA CYS A 118 33.18 -21.41 20.28
C CYS A 118 34.35 -22.16 19.63
N LEU A 119 35.57 -21.98 20.16
CA LEU A 119 36.81 -22.59 19.69
C LEU A 119 37.15 -22.30 18.22
N GLY A 120 36.63 -21.19 17.66
CA GLY A 120 37.06 -20.71 16.34
C GLY A 120 38.43 -20.03 16.41
N ASN A 121 39.28 -20.22 15.40
CA ASN A 121 40.64 -19.65 15.31
C ASN A 121 40.77 -18.53 14.28
N LYS A 122 39.64 -18.04 13.76
CA LYS A 122 39.57 -16.88 12.84
C LYS A 122 38.91 -15.71 13.55
N PHE A 123 39.57 -14.57 13.50
CA PHE A 123 39.12 -13.36 14.17
C PHE A 123 39.17 -12.17 13.21
N ASN A 124 38.11 -11.38 13.21
CA ASN A 124 38.02 -10.12 12.50
C ASN A 124 38.52 -9.00 13.39
N ILE A 125 39.43 -8.17 12.88
CA ILE A 125 39.89 -6.97 13.58
C ILE A 125 39.10 -5.78 13.07
N ILE A 126 38.51 -5.03 14.00
CA ILE A 126 37.67 -3.87 13.74
C ILE A 126 38.22 -2.71 14.56
N ASN A 127 38.84 -1.74 13.88
CA ASN A 127 39.20 -0.48 14.53
C ASN A 127 37.93 0.35 14.76
N ASN A 128 37.66 0.68 16.03
CA ASN A 128 36.59 1.57 16.41
C ASN A 128 37.18 2.91 16.83
N ILE A 129 37.39 3.73 15.81
CA ILE A 129 38.08 5.01 15.92
C ILE A 129 37.32 5.99 16.83
N LYS A 130 36.01 5.82 17.02
CA LYS A 130 35.19 6.62 17.95
C LYS A 130 35.35 6.23 19.42
N GLN A 131 35.72 4.98 19.70
CA GLN A 131 35.85 4.43 21.05
C GLN A 131 37.32 4.24 21.48
N GLN A 132 38.26 4.59 20.59
CA GLN A 132 39.71 4.51 20.80
C GLN A 132 40.16 3.11 21.22
N ASP A 133 39.51 2.11 20.61
CA ASP A 133 39.79 0.72 20.83
C ASP A 133 39.91 -0.07 19.52
N ILE A 134 40.75 -1.10 19.59
CA ILE A 134 40.80 -2.14 18.58
C ILE A 134 39.92 -3.28 19.09
N LYS A 135 38.87 -3.60 18.35
CA LYS A 135 37.92 -4.67 18.66
C LYS A 135 38.26 -5.90 17.84
N VAL A 136 38.56 -7.01 18.50
CA VAL A 136 38.83 -8.32 17.88
C VAL A 136 37.61 -9.21 18.06
N GLU A 137 36.94 -9.57 16.98
CA GLU A 137 35.67 -10.31 16.95
C GLU A 137 35.85 -11.72 16.36
N CYS A 138 35.37 -12.76 17.04
CA CYS A 138 35.42 -14.13 16.54
C CYS A 138 34.44 -14.32 15.36
N GLU A 139 34.95 -14.76 14.21
CA GLU A 139 34.14 -14.95 13.00
C GLU A 139 33.02 -16.00 13.20
N LYS A 140 33.26 -17.02 14.04
CA LYS A 140 32.33 -18.15 14.24
C LYS A 140 31.17 -17.84 15.19
N CYS A 141 31.34 -16.95 16.17
CA CYS A 141 30.30 -16.69 17.18
C CYS A 141 29.98 -15.22 17.43
N GLY A 142 30.71 -14.28 16.81
CA GLY A 142 30.49 -12.85 16.96
C GLY A 142 30.95 -12.25 18.30
N GLU A 143 31.53 -13.05 19.20
CA GLU A 143 32.06 -12.56 20.46
C GLU A 143 33.31 -11.70 20.24
N ALA A 144 33.38 -10.56 20.93
CA ALA A 144 34.40 -9.56 20.66
C ALA A 144 35.04 -8.95 21.91
N ILE A 145 36.34 -8.62 21.79
CA ILE A 145 37.17 -8.08 22.87
C ILE A 145 37.83 -6.78 22.39
N SER A 146 37.83 -5.75 23.24
CA SER A 146 38.35 -4.41 22.94
C SER A 146 39.61 -4.06 23.74
N TYR A 147 40.59 -3.39 23.12
CA TYR A 147 41.84 -2.92 23.76
C TYR A 147 41.99 -1.39 23.66
N PHE A 148 42.35 -0.68 24.75
CA PHE A 148 42.38 0.80 24.87
C PHE A 148 43.77 1.48 24.71
N ILE A 149 43.80 2.74 24.24
CA ILE A 149 45.01 3.57 23.95
C ILE A 149 45.26 4.68 25.03
N HIS A 150 46.46 5.28 25.11
CA HIS A 150 47.07 6.00 26.28
C HIS A 150 46.68 7.50 26.55
N LYS A 151 47.12 7.98 27.73
CA LYS A 151 46.59 9.10 28.55
C LYS A 151 46.85 10.55 28.09
N GLU A 152 47.90 10.84 27.31
CA GLU A 152 48.18 12.21 26.81
C GLU A 152 47.18 12.67 25.73
N GLU A 153 46.49 11.73 25.07
CA GLU A 153 45.40 12.03 24.14
C GLU A 153 44.11 12.40 24.88
N VAL A 154 43.91 11.90 26.11
CA VAL A 154 42.70 12.15 26.93
C VAL A 154 42.58 13.62 27.32
N ASP A 155 43.69 14.30 27.63
CA ASP A 155 43.67 15.72 28.01
C ASP A 155 43.34 16.62 26.81
N ASN A 156 43.85 16.31 25.61
CA ASN A 156 43.46 16.99 24.38
C ASN A 156 41.97 16.77 24.03
N ILE A 157 41.44 15.57 24.31
CA ILE A 157 40.02 15.23 24.08
C ILE A 157 39.11 16.02 25.01
N ILE A 158 39.48 16.20 26.28
CA ILE A 158 38.69 17.01 27.23
C ILE A 158 38.58 18.47 26.76
N GLU A 159 39.67 19.03 26.24
CA GLU A 159 39.69 20.40 25.72
C GLU A 159 38.91 20.54 24.40
N GLU A 160 38.92 19.50 23.57
CA GLU A 160 38.13 19.42 22.35
C GLU A 160 36.63 19.20 22.62
N GLU A 161 36.25 18.43 23.65
CA GLU A 161 34.87 18.26 24.10
C GLU A 161 34.26 19.59 24.59
N LYS A 162 35.04 20.40 25.31
CA LYS A 162 34.62 21.77 25.68
C LYS A 162 34.33 22.60 24.44
N ARG A 163 35.21 22.58 23.43
CA ARG A 163 34.99 23.29 22.16
C ARG A 163 33.78 22.76 21.39
N LYS A 164 33.58 21.44 21.34
CA LYS A 164 32.40 20.80 20.70
C LYS A 164 31.10 21.23 21.37
N LYS A 165 31.08 21.31 22.70
CA LYS A 165 29.91 21.76 23.46
C LYS A 165 29.57 23.23 23.20
N GLU A 166 30.57 24.11 23.15
CA GLU A 166 30.38 25.52 22.79
C GLU A 166 29.88 25.69 21.34
N LEU A 167 30.42 24.91 20.41
CA LEU A 167 29.98 24.90 19.02
C LEU A 167 28.55 24.38 18.87
N PHE A 168 28.17 23.36 19.62
CA PHE A 168 26.81 22.81 19.62
C PHE A 168 25.78 23.83 20.14
N ILE A 169 26.10 24.55 21.22
CA ILE A 169 25.23 25.62 21.74
C ILE A 169 25.01 26.71 20.69
N ARG A 170 26.07 27.19 20.03
CA ARG A 170 25.95 28.17 18.93
C ARG A 170 25.15 27.62 17.74
N THR A 171 25.25 26.32 17.47
CA THR A 171 24.48 25.65 16.41
C THR A 171 23.00 25.64 16.76
N LEU A 172 22.64 25.33 18.01
CA LEU A 172 21.26 25.35 18.49
C LEU A 172 20.63 26.74 18.38
N GLU A 173 21.33 27.81 18.73
CA GLU A 173 20.83 29.19 18.57
C GLU A 173 20.47 29.51 17.11
N ASN A 174 21.32 29.11 16.16
CA ASN A 174 21.04 29.26 14.73
C ASN A 174 19.86 28.40 14.27
N VAL A 175 19.72 27.20 14.82
CA VAL A 175 18.62 26.27 14.55
C VAL A 175 17.29 26.85 14.99
N TYR A 176 17.20 27.38 16.22
CA TYR A 176 15.99 28.02 16.74
C TYR A 176 15.56 29.22 15.88
N ASN A 177 16.50 30.07 15.44
CA ASN A 177 16.20 31.23 14.60
C ASN A 177 15.63 30.85 13.22
N LYS A 178 16.07 29.73 12.64
CA LYS A 178 15.57 29.25 11.35
C LYS A 178 14.22 28.52 11.47
N ILE A 179 14.03 27.73 12.52
CA ILE A 179 12.81 26.91 12.73
C ILE A 179 11.55 27.75 12.85
N ASN A 180 11.62 28.91 13.50
CA ASN A 180 10.46 29.81 13.65
C ASN A 180 9.86 30.28 12.30
N LYS A 181 10.58 30.12 11.18
CA LYS A 181 10.12 30.48 9.83
C LYS A 181 9.63 29.28 9.01
N ILE A 182 9.67 28.06 9.57
CA ILE A 182 9.39 26.81 8.86
C ILE A 182 8.19 26.14 9.51
N LYS A 183 7.17 25.78 8.71
CA LYS A 183 6.02 25.00 9.18
C LYS A 183 6.14 23.53 8.78
N CYS A 184 5.44 22.65 9.48
CA CYS A 184 5.39 21.23 9.13
C CYS A 184 4.77 21.02 7.75
N HIS A 185 5.50 20.42 6.80
CA HIS A 185 4.99 20.14 5.45
C HIS A 185 3.75 19.22 5.41
N ARG A 186 3.49 18.45 6.48
CA ARG A 186 2.35 17.51 6.54
C ARG A 186 1.07 18.13 7.07
N CYS A 187 1.17 19.01 8.07
CA CYS A 187 -0.02 19.52 8.78
C CYS A 187 0.02 21.03 9.07
N GLN A 188 1.04 21.74 8.58
CA GLN A 188 1.20 23.19 8.67
C GLN A 188 1.29 23.76 10.10
N SER A 189 1.41 22.89 11.11
CA SER A 189 1.66 23.30 12.50
C SER A 189 3.12 23.69 12.73
N ASP A 190 3.39 24.33 13.87
CA ASP A 190 4.72 24.74 14.28
C ASP A 190 5.65 23.55 14.56
N LEU A 191 6.94 23.84 14.45
CA LEU A 191 8.03 22.89 14.67
C LEU A 191 8.81 23.29 15.93
N TYR A 192 9.24 22.31 16.70
CA TYR A 192 10.07 22.49 17.90
C TYR A 192 11.32 21.62 17.85
N VAL A 193 12.36 22.04 18.55
CA VAL A 193 13.65 21.32 18.64
C VAL A 193 13.64 20.39 19.84
N CYS A 194 13.95 19.12 19.62
CA CYS A 194 14.28 18.16 20.66
C CYS A 194 15.80 18.01 20.73
N ILE A 195 16.39 18.20 21.90
CA ILE A 195 17.84 18.12 22.10
C ILE A 195 18.18 16.81 22.83
N ASN A 196 19.24 16.14 22.39
CA ASN A 196 19.88 15.06 23.12
C ASN A 196 21.27 15.49 23.58
N ASP A 197 21.33 16.00 24.81
CA ASP A 197 22.55 16.57 25.39
C ASP A 197 23.69 15.56 25.55
N LYS A 198 23.38 14.25 25.59
CA LYS A 198 24.40 13.20 25.78
C LYS A 198 25.23 12.93 24.53
N ILE A 199 24.63 13.12 23.36
CA ILE A 199 25.29 12.90 22.06
C ILE A 199 25.49 14.21 21.28
N MET A 200 25.09 15.34 21.86
CA MET A 200 25.15 16.68 21.24
C MET A 200 24.48 16.69 19.86
N GLU A 201 23.30 16.08 19.77
CA GLU A 201 22.47 16.09 18.58
C GLU A 201 21.12 16.72 18.88
N TYR A 202 20.48 17.23 17.84
CA TYR A 202 19.11 17.70 17.90
C TYR A 202 18.29 17.05 16.78
N ASN A 203 16.98 16.94 16.99
CA ASN A 203 16.03 16.70 15.92
C ASN A 203 14.88 17.69 16.03
N ILE A 204 14.13 17.84 14.95
CA ILE A 204 13.00 18.77 14.88
C ILE A 204 11.74 17.95 14.82
N ARG A 205 10.74 18.33 15.60
CA ARG A 205 9.44 17.64 15.63
C ARG A 205 8.31 18.60 15.39
N CYS A 206 7.23 18.08 14.83
CA CYS A 206 5.98 18.81 14.69
C CYS A 206 5.13 18.67 15.95
N ASP A 207 4.61 19.79 16.46
CA ASP A 207 3.73 19.84 17.64
C ASP A 207 2.49 18.95 17.51
N ARG A 208 1.94 18.84 16.30
CA ARG A 208 0.63 18.21 16.07
C ARG A 208 0.71 16.79 15.55
N CYS A 209 1.51 16.55 14.52
CA CYS A 209 1.57 15.23 13.85
C CYS A 209 2.81 14.42 14.21
N ASN A 210 3.65 14.94 15.12
CA ASN A 210 4.86 14.30 15.61
C ASN A 210 5.84 13.82 14.51
N SER A 211 5.75 14.42 13.33
CA SER A 211 6.68 14.15 12.24
C SER A 211 8.05 14.69 12.61
N GLN A 212 9.09 13.88 12.36
CA GLN A 212 10.46 14.17 12.77
C GLN A 212 11.30 14.55 11.56
N TYR A 213 12.22 15.48 11.77
CA TYR A 213 13.21 15.92 10.81
C TYR A 213 14.59 15.88 11.48
N GLU A 214 15.55 15.32 10.77
CA GLU A 214 16.93 15.14 11.25
C GLU A 214 17.70 16.47 11.32
N SER A 215 17.31 17.46 10.53
CA SER A 215 17.92 18.80 10.56
C SER A 215 16.97 19.90 10.11
N VAL A 216 17.36 21.16 10.36
CA VAL A 216 16.61 22.35 9.90
C VAL A 216 16.54 22.40 8.39
N GLU A 217 17.65 22.07 7.73
CA GLU A 217 17.77 22.11 6.28
C GLU A 217 16.80 21.11 5.63
N ILE A 218 16.62 19.93 6.22
CA ILE A 218 15.65 18.93 5.75
C ILE A 218 14.22 19.43 5.98
N ALA A 219 13.92 19.98 7.17
CA ALA A 219 12.61 20.56 7.45
C ALA A 219 12.28 21.72 6.49
N GLN A 220 13.25 22.58 6.22
CA GLN A 220 13.15 23.73 5.32
C GLN A 220 12.92 23.29 3.87
N GLU A 221 13.68 22.30 3.39
CA GLU A 221 13.55 21.80 2.02
C GLU A 221 12.20 21.10 1.82
N GLN A 222 11.77 20.27 2.77
CA GLN A 222 10.45 19.63 2.70
C GLN A 222 9.31 20.66 2.73
N TYR A 223 9.45 21.72 3.52
CA TYR A 223 8.49 22.81 3.55
C TYR A 223 8.49 23.61 2.24
N ARG A 224 9.67 23.90 1.66
CA ARG A 224 9.83 24.57 0.37
C ARG A 224 9.22 23.77 -0.77
N LEU A 225 9.46 22.46 -0.83
CA LEU A 225 8.86 21.56 -1.81
C LEU A 225 7.33 21.53 -1.69
N TRP A 226 6.82 21.53 -0.45
CA TRP A 226 5.39 21.65 -0.22
C TRP A 226 4.84 23.01 -0.71
N GLN A 227 5.52 24.13 -0.43
CA GLN A 227 5.12 25.45 -0.91
C GLN A 227 5.08 25.51 -2.44
N GLN A 228 6.07 24.93 -3.13
CA GLN A 228 6.10 24.85 -4.60
C GLN A 228 4.94 24.03 -5.15
N ARG A 229 4.62 22.89 -4.52
CA ARG A 229 3.47 22.06 -4.89
C ARG A 229 2.14 22.77 -4.63
N ALA A 230 2.00 23.43 -3.48
CA ALA A 230 0.81 24.19 -3.13
C ALA A 230 0.58 25.35 -4.11
N ALA A 231 1.64 26.08 -4.48
CA ALA A 231 1.58 27.14 -5.48
C ALA A 231 1.22 26.60 -6.88
N MET A 232 1.78 25.45 -7.27
CA MET A 232 1.43 24.78 -8.53
C MET A 232 -0.04 24.34 -8.56
N MET A 233 -0.54 23.75 -7.48
CA MET A 233 -1.95 23.35 -7.35
C MET A 233 -2.89 24.56 -7.37
N ALA A 234 -2.51 25.66 -6.71
CA ALA A 234 -3.27 26.91 -6.77
C ALA A 234 -3.30 27.48 -8.20
N ASN A 235 -2.19 27.44 -8.93
CA ASN A 235 -2.12 27.87 -10.33
C ASN A 235 -2.94 26.97 -11.26
N ILE A 236 -2.91 25.65 -11.07
CA ILE A 236 -3.75 24.73 -11.84
C ILE A 236 -5.22 25.03 -11.58
N LYS A 237 -5.62 25.17 -10.31
CA LYS A 237 -7.00 25.49 -9.95
C LYS A 237 -7.46 26.85 -10.49
N ASN A 238 -6.57 27.85 -10.48
CA ASN A 238 -6.84 29.14 -11.10
C ASN A 238 -6.99 29.02 -12.62
N LYS A 239 -6.16 28.21 -13.27
CA LYS A 239 -6.21 27.97 -14.72
C LYS A 239 -7.42 27.13 -15.13
N GLU A 240 -7.83 26.17 -14.30
CA GLU A 240 -9.08 25.43 -14.43
C GLU A 240 -10.27 26.36 -14.27
N ASN A 241 -10.28 27.23 -13.25
CA ASN A 241 -11.32 28.24 -13.08
C ASN A 241 -11.34 29.22 -14.25
N GLU A 242 -10.18 29.65 -14.75
CA GLU A 242 -10.09 30.54 -15.92
C GLU A 242 -10.58 29.84 -17.19
N LEU A 243 -10.23 28.57 -17.41
CA LEU A 243 -10.74 27.76 -18.52
C LEU A 243 -12.24 27.55 -18.39
N LEU A 244 -12.74 27.25 -17.19
CA LEU A 244 -14.15 27.05 -16.90
C LEU A 244 -14.95 28.34 -17.11
N LEU A 245 -14.42 29.49 -16.66
CA LEU A 245 -14.99 30.81 -16.92
C LEU A 245 -14.94 31.17 -18.40
N LYS A 246 -13.85 30.85 -19.12
CA LYS A 246 -13.76 31.01 -20.59
C LYS A 246 -14.76 30.12 -21.30
N THR A 247 -14.91 28.86 -20.91
CA THR A 247 -15.91 27.93 -21.46
C THR A 247 -17.33 28.39 -21.15
N LEU A 248 -17.57 28.99 -19.98
CA LEU A 248 -18.85 29.61 -19.62
C LEU A 248 -19.09 30.91 -20.39
N SER A 249 -18.06 31.71 -20.69
CA SER A 249 -18.17 32.96 -21.45
C SER A 249 -18.23 32.77 -22.97
N ILE A 250 -17.86 31.60 -23.48
CA ILE A 250 -17.95 31.23 -24.90
C ILE A 250 -19.35 30.71 -25.28
N LYS A 251 -20.20 30.39 -24.29
CA LYS A 251 -21.58 29.98 -24.57
C LYS A 251 -22.46 31.21 -24.82
N ASP A 252 -22.58 31.59 -26.10
CA ASP A 252 -23.65 32.47 -26.55
C ASP A 252 -25.01 31.78 -26.32
N GLU A 253 -26.08 32.53 -26.00
CA GLU A 253 -27.45 31.99 -25.90
C GLU A 253 -27.87 31.21 -27.16
N LYS A 254 -27.25 31.52 -28.30
CA LYS A 254 -27.47 30.88 -29.61
C LYS A 254 -26.92 29.45 -29.71
N ASP A 255 -25.99 29.06 -28.82
CA ASP A 255 -25.41 27.71 -28.77
C ASP A 255 -26.08 26.81 -27.72
N ILE A 256 -27.08 27.33 -27.00
CA ILE A 256 -27.91 26.55 -26.08
C ILE A 256 -28.92 25.76 -26.91
N LYS A 257 -28.57 24.52 -27.24
CA LYS A 257 -29.55 23.55 -27.74
C LYS A 257 -30.46 23.13 -26.57
N PHE A 258 -31.65 23.71 -26.52
CA PHE A 258 -32.71 23.21 -25.64
C PHE A 258 -33.04 21.78 -26.05
N LYS A 259 -32.64 20.83 -25.21
CA LYS A 259 -33.09 19.44 -25.34
C LYS A 259 -34.45 19.37 -24.65
N LEU A 260 -35.51 19.20 -25.43
CA LEU A 260 -36.81 18.82 -24.90
C LEU A 260 -36.65 17.42 -24.30
N GLU A 261 -36.95 17.27 -23.02
CA GLU A 261 -36.99 15.98 -22.34
C GLU A 261 -38.44 15.60 -22.13
N ASP A 262 -38.82 14.40 -22.57
CA ASP A 262 -40.17 13.88 -22.36
C ASP A 262 -40.40 13.65 -20.85
N ILE A 263 -41.53 14.16 -20.38
CA ILE A 263 -42.00 13.95 -19.01
C ILE A 263 -42.22 12.46 -18.75
N ILE A 264 -41.98 12.03 -17.52
CA ILE A 264 -42.22 10.64 -17.12
C ILE A 264 -43.70 10.45 -16.84
N THR A 265 -44.33 9.49 -17.52
CA THR A 265 -45.75 9.18 -17.37
C THR A 265 -46.00 7.91 -16.54
N GLU A 266 -47.20 7.75 -15.99
CA GLU A 266 -47.64 6.52 -15.32
C GLU A 266 -47.40 5.26 -16.17
N SER A 267 -47.67 5.32 -17.48
CA SER A 267 -47.45 4.18 -18.38
C SER A 267 -45.99 3.74 -18.47
N GLU A 268 -45.03 4.65 -18.27
CA GLU A 268 -43.60 4.31 -18.24
C GLU A 268 -43.18 3.73 -16.89
N SER A 269 -43.92 4.05 -15.84
CA SER A 269 -43.64 3.62 -14.47
C SER A 269 -44.35 2.34 -14.06
N ILE A 270 -45.34 1.87 -14.86
CA ILE A 270 -46.16 0.70 -14.51
C ILE A 270 -45.33 -0.58 -14.40
N ASP A 271 -44.25 -0.71 -15.19
CA ASP A 271 -43.34 -1.84 -15.13
C ASP A 271 -42.64 -1.98 -13.77
N VAL A 272 -42.51 -0.87 -13.01
CA VAL A 272 -41.99 -0.92 -11.64
C VAL A 272 -42.96 -1.66 -10.73
N ILE A 273 -44.26 -1.37 -10.86
CA ILE A 273 -45.31 -1.99 -10.04
C ILE A 273 -45.45 -3.47 -10.40
N SER A 274 -45.52 -3.79 -11.71
CA SER A 274 -45.62 -5.18 -12.18
C SER A 274 -44.48 -6.05 -11.65
N ASP A 275 -43.24 -5.57 -11.72
CA ASP A 275 -42.09 -6.34 -11.24
C ASP A 275 -42.08 -6.54 -9.73
N LEU A 276 -42.52 -5.54 -8.95
CA LEU A 276 -42.64 -5.68 -7.49
C LEU A 276 -43.69 -6.73 -7.11
N VAL A 277 -44.80 -6.79 -7.84
CA VAL A 277 -45.85 -7.79 -7.66
C VAL A 277 -45.31 -9.18 -8.02
N ASP A 278 -44.63 -9.31 -9.15
CA ASP A 278 -43.98 -10.55 -9.56
C ASP A 278 -42.99 -11.07 -8.50
N MET A 279 -42.19 -10.18 -7.89
CA MET A 279 -41.28 -10.53 -6.79
C MET A 279 -42.05 -11.02 -5.57
N GLN A 280 -43.17 -10.39 -5.23
CA GLN A 280 -44.02 -10.77 -4.11
C GLN A 280 -44.67 -12.15 -4.34
N ASP A 281 -45.20 -12.39 -5.54
CA ASP A 281 -45.86 -13.64 -5.92
C ASP A 281 -44.90 -14.83 -5.96
N ARG A 282 -43.65 -14.61 -6.35
CA ARG A 282 -42.57 -15.62 -6.32
C ARG A 282 -42.05 -15.90 -4.90
N GLY A 283 -42.52 -15.17 -3.89
CA GLY A 283 -42.02 -15.25 -2.52
C GLY A 283 -40.58 -14.77 -2.37
N GLU A 284 -40.09 -13.92 -3.30
CA GLU A 284 -38.76 -13.37 -3.22
C GLU A 284 -38.64 -12.38 -2.06
N ASN A 285 -37.43 -12.27 -1.49
CA ASN A 285 -37.18 -11.27 -0.45
C ASN A 285 -37.06 -9.88 -1.10
N ILE A 286 -38.19 -9.16 -1.18
CA ILE A 286 -38.29 -7.81 -1.76
C ILE A 286 -37.25 -6.86 -1.16
N PHE A 287 -37.01 -6.93 0.16
CA PHE A 287 -35.96 -6.12 0.79
C PHE A 287 -34.60 -6.42 0.17
N LYS A 288 -34.21 -7.70 0.06
CA LYS A 288 -32.92 -8.11 -0.52
C LYS A 288 -32.77 -7.57 -1.95
N GLN A 289 -33.80 -7.72 -2.79
CA GLN A 289 -33.76 -7.27 -4.19
C GLN A 289 -33.64 -5.75 -4.30
N LEU A 290 -34.53 -5.00 -3.62
CA LEU A 290 -34.50 -3.54 -3.66
C LEU A 290 -33.23 -2.98 -3.02
N PHE A 291 -32.74 -3.59 -1.95
CA PHE A 291 -31.49 -3.17 -1.33
C PHE A 291 -30.30 -3.39 -2.27
N ASN A 292 -30.22 -4.54 -2.95
CA ASN A 292 -29.19 -4.82 -3.94
C ASN A 292 -29.24 -3.84 -5.12
N ASN A 293 -30.44 -3.51 -5.60
CA ASN A 293 -30.63 -2.52 -6.65
C ASN A 293 -30.20 -1.12 -6.19
N TYR A 294 -30.53 -0.73 -4.95
CA TYR A 294 -30.12 0.55 -4.37
C TYR A 294 -28.61 0.67 -4.25
N VAL A 295 -27.97 -0.38 -3.73
CA VAL A 295 -26.53 -0.50 -3.57
C VAL A 295 -25.87 -0.19 -4.92
N ARG A 296 -26.26 -0.88 -6.00
CA ARG A 296 -25.72 -0.73 -7.38
C ARG A 296 -25.83 0.66 -8.01
N LEU A 297 -26.60 1.59 -7.45
CA LEU A 297 -26.73 2.94 -7.99
C LEU A 297 -25.47 3.79 -7.80
N GLY A 298 -25.31 4.84 -8.61
CA GLY A 298 -24.29 5.87 -8.37
C GLY A 298 -24.59 6.75 -7.14
N ARG A 299 -23.58 7.47 -6.63
CA ARG A 299 -23.72 8.31 -5.42
C ARG A 299 -24.82 9.38 -5.52
N LEU A 300 -24.95 10.02 -6.69
CA LEU A 300 -25.98 11.06 -6.90
C LEU A 300 -27.38 10.45 -6.93
N ASP A 301 -27.54 9.29 -7.57
CA ASP A 301 -28.80 8.54 -7.65
C ASP A 301 -29.26 8.08 -6.26
N ARG A 302 -28.34 7.54 -5.45
CA ARG A 302 -28.63 7.17 -4.06
C ARG A 302 -28.98 8.35 -3.18
N ARG A 303 -28.36 9.51 -3.41
CA ARG A 303 -28.68 10.75 -2.68
C ARG A 303 -30.10 11.22 -3.01
N LEU A 304 -30.50 11.15 -4.28
CA LEU A 304 -31.86 11.48 -4.70
C LEU A 304 -32.87 10.52 -4.07
N LEU A 305 -32.66 9.20 -4.19
CA LEU A 305 -33.59 8.21 -3.63
C LEU A 305 -33.76 8.37 -2.11
N VAL A 306 -32.66 8.58 -1.37
CA VAL A 306 -32.74 8.80 0.09
C VAL A 306 -33.54 10.07 0.41
N THR A 307 -33.44 11.11 -0.42
CA THR A 307 -34.24 12.34 -0.25
C THR A 307 -35.72 12.04 -0.47
N VAL A 308 -36.05 11.32 -1.54
CA VAL A 308 -37.43 10.89 -1.82
C VAL A 308 -37.99 10.01 -0.70
N CYS A 309 -37.23 9.02 -0.21
CA CYS A 309 -37.68 8.18 0.90
C CYS A 309 -37.93 8.97 2.20
N LYS A 310 -37.18 10.06 2.44
CA LYS A 310 -37.46 10.96 3.58
C LYS A 310 -38.77 11.71 3.40
N ASP A 311 -38.99 12.24 2.20
CA ASP A 311 -40.20 12.98 1.87
C ASP A 311 -41.45 12.05 1.95
N CYS A 312 -41.36 10.82 1.44
CA CYS A 312 -42.41 9.81 1.57
C CYS A 312 -42.57 9.28 3.00
N LYS A 313 -41.56 9.39 3.87
CA LYS A 313 -41.68 9.05 5.29
C LYS A 313 -42.45 10.12 6.06
N GLN A 314 -42.29 11.38 5.68
CA GLN A 314 -42.93 12.52 6.33
C GLN A 314 -44.41 12.66 5.92
N ASN A 315 -44.77 12.20 4.72
CA ASN A 315 -46.13 12.21 4.22
C ASN A 315 -46.69 10.79 4.16
N GLU A 316 -47.64 10.45 5.03
CA GLU A 316 -48.18 9.09 5.17
C GLU A 316 -49.18 8.67 4.08
N ASN A 317 -49.06 9.19 2.85
CA ASN A 317 -49.92 8.78 1.76
C ASN A 317 -49.55 7.35 1.31
N THR A 318 -50.49 6.42 1.48
CA THR A 318 -50.36 5.05 0.98
C THR A 318 -51.16 4.94 -0.30
N TYR A 319 -50.50 4.48 -1.35
CA TYR A 319 -51.11 4.21 -2.65
C TYR A 319 -51.22 2.69 -2.81
N THR A 320 -52.43 2.23 -3.03
CA THR A 320 -52.73 0.81 -3.25
C THR A 320 -52.96 0.57 -4.72
N TRP A 321 -52.17 -0.32 -5.31
CA TRP A 321 -52.33 -0.75 -6.70
C TRP A 321 -53.22 -1.99 -6.74
N GLU A 322 -54.26 -1.94 -7.56
CA GLU A 322 -55.26 -3.01 -7.69
C GLU A 322 -55.49 -3.37 -9.16
N ARG A 323 -55.79 -4.66 -9.42
CA ARG A 323 -56.30 -5.13 -10.71
C ARG A 323 -57.69 -5.70 -10.52
N GLY A 324 -58.72 -4.91 -10.81
CA GLY A 324 -60.10 -5.32 -10.59
C GLY A 324 -60.46 -5.32 -9.10
N LYS A 325 -60.52 -6.51 -8.48
CA LYS A 325 -60.73 -6.68 -7.02
C LYS A 325 -59.49 -7.24 -6.30
N GLU A 326 -58.44 -7.54 -7.05
CA GLU A 326 -57.20 -8.12 -6.52
C GLU A 326 -56.26 -6.99 -6.10
N HIS A 327 -55.89 -7.00 -4.83
CA HIS A 327 -54.89 -6.12 -4.25
C HIS A 327 -53.50 -6.57 -4.70
N LEU A 328 -52.77 -5.73 -5.44
CA LEU A 328 -51.46 -6.07 -5.97
C LEU A 328 -50.35 -5.71 -4.98
N ILE A 329 -50.19 -4.42 -4.66
CA ILE A 329 -49.11 -3.95 -3.79
C ILE A 329 -49.41 -2.57 -3.18
N ASN A 330 -48.81 -2.30 -2.02
CA ASN A 330 -48.86 -1.00 -1.36
C ASN A 330 -47.55 -0.24 -1.53
N MET A 331 -47.66 1.01 -1.96
CA MET A 331 -46.54 1.94 -2.11
C MET A 331 -46.75 3.15 -1.18
N ARG A 332 -45.65 3.74 -0.71
CA ARG A 332 -45.68 5.01 0.02
C ARG A 332 -45.27 6.12 -0.91
N GLY A 333 -46.05 7.18 -0.99
CA GLY A 333 -45.80 8.23 -1.95
C GLY A 333 -46.03 9.64 -1.43
N ILE A 334 -45.64 10.59 -2.26
CA ILE A 334 -45.81 12.01 -2.03
C ILE A 334 -46.25 12.66 -3.34
N THR A 335 -47.22 13.56 -3.25
CA THR A 335 -47.64 14.43 -4.34
C THR A 335 -47.12 15.84 -4.07
N TYR A 336 -46.37 16.39 -5.01
CA TYR A 336 -45.82 17.74 -4.89
C TYR A 336 -46.78 18.80 -5.46
N SER A 337 -46.78 19.99 -4.86
CA SER A 337 -47.53 21.14 -5.35
C SER A 337 -46.93 21.72 -6.62
N GLU A 338 -45.60 21.67 -6.76
CA GLU A 338 -44.89 22.05 -7.98
C GLU A 338 -44.41 20.82 -8.74
N ALA A 339 -43.86 21.05 -9.95
CA ALA A 339 -43.30 19.97 -10.75
C ALA A 339 -42.21 19.22 -9.97
N VAL A 340 -42.35 17.89 -9.85
CA VAL A 340 -41.46 17.00 -9.08
C VAL A 340 -39.98 17.28 -9.35
N VAL A 341 -39.63 17.54 -10.60
CA VAL A 341 -38.26 17.81 -11.05
C VAL A 341 -37.69 19.07 -10.40
N TYR A 342 -38.47 20.14 -10.30
CA TYR A 342 -38.01 21.41 -9.71
C TYR A 342 -37.89 21.31 -8.19
N GLU A 343 -38.87 20.69 -7.53
CA GLU A 343 -38.85 20.41 -6.09
C GLU A 343 -37.60 19.60 -5.69
N LEU A 344 -37.34 18.51 -6.40
CA LEU A 344 -36.17 17.68 -6.15
C LEU A 344 -34.86 18.39 -6.48
N MET A 345 -34.83 19.19 -7.56
CA MET A 345 -33.67 20.01 -7.89
C MET A 345 -33.37 21.03 -6.80
N GLU A 346 -34.39 21.69 -6.25
CA GLU A 346 -34.21 22.67 -5.19
C GLU A 346 -33.72 22.01 -3.89
N LYS A 347 -34.30 20.87 -3.50
CA LYS A 347 -33.91 20.14 -2.29
C LYS A 347 -32.51 19.54 -2.38
N THR A 348 -32.15 18.95 -3.52
CA THR A 348 -30.90 18.19 -3.66
C THR A 348 -29.75 18.99 -4.27
N LYS A 349 -30.06 20.11 -4.94
CA LYS A 349 -29.14 20.90 -5.78
C LYS A 349 -28.53 20.09 -6.93
N LEU A 350 -29.24 19.07 -7.42
CA LEU A 350 -28.84 18.25 -8.56
C LEU A 350 -29.54 18.73 -9.83
N LEU A 351 -28.80 18.83 -10.94
CA LEU A 351 -29.34 19.28 -12.23
C LEU A 351 -30.00 18.17 -13.07
N PRO A 352 -29.44 16.94 -13.20
CA PRO A 352 -30.00 15.93 -14.10
C PRO A 352 -31.09 15.07 -13.44
N ILE A 353 -32.10 15.69 -12.82
CA ILE A 353 -33.11 14.99 -12.00
C ILE A 353 -33.88 13.93 -12.81
N ARG A 354 -34.44 14.27 -13.99
CA ARG A 354 -35.21 13.30 -14.81
C ARG A 354 -34.40 12.08 -15.19
N ALA A 355 -33.16 12.28 -15.63
CA ALA A 355 -32.27 11.17 -15.98
C ALA A 355 -31.98 10.27 -14.77
N ILE A 356 -31.85 10.85 -13.57
CA ILE A 356 -31.70 10.08 -12.33
C ILE A 356 -32.98 9.30 -12.04
N ILE A 357 -34.16 9.93 -12.09
CA ILE A 357 -35.45 9.27 -11.83
C ILE A 357 -35.65 8.07 -12.77
N ARG A 358 -35.40 8.23 -14.06
CA ARG A 358 -35.50 7.14 -15.04
C ARG A 358 -34.60 5.96 -14.69
N ARG A 359 -33.35 6.21 -14.28
CA ARG A 359 -32.46 5.13 -13.79
C ARG A 359 -32.97 4.47 -12.50
N LEU A 360 -33.57 5.23 -11.59
CA LEU A 360 -34.19 4.68 -10.38
C LEU A 360 -35.40 3.79 -10.72
N MET A 361 -36.20 4.18 -11.72
CA MET A 361 -37.31 3.37 -12.24
C MET A 361 -36.81 2.10 -12.94
N GLU A 362 -35.77 2.18 -13.78
CA GLU A 362 -35.14 1.00 -14.40
C GLU A 362 -34.65 -0.02 -13.37
N LYS A 363 -34.15 0.47 -12.22
CA LYS A 363 -33.74 -0.36 -11.09
C LYS A 363 -34.89 -0.74 -10.15
N LYS A 364 -36.13 -0.40 -10.51
CA LYS A 364 -37.38 -0.76 -9.79
C LYS A 364 -37.46 -0.20 -8.36
N LEU A 365 -36.80 0.94 -8.13
CA LEU A 365 -36.68 1.55 -6.79
C LEU A 365 -37.65 2.71 -6.56
N LEU A 366 -38.14 3.31 -7.65
CA LEU A 366 -38.94 4.52 -7.62
C LEU A 366 -40.00 4.44 -8.72
N TYR A 367 -41.24 4.72 -8.36
CA TYR A 367 -42.31 5.03 -9.29
C TYR A 367 -42.43 6.56 -9.41
N CYS A 368 -42.63 7.07 -10.62
CA CYS A 368 -42.80 8.50 -10.88
C CYS A 368 -43.88 8.75 -11.93
N ASP A 369 -44.77 9.70 -11.66
CA ASP A 369 -45.63 10.29 -12.68
C ASP A 369 -45.58 11.81 -12.56
N GLU A 370 -44.95 12.47 -13.54
CA GLU A 370 -44.82 13.92 -13.59
C GLU A 370 -46.15 14.60 -13.95
N ARG A 371 -47.17 13.88 -14.47
CA ARG A 371 -48.49 14.48 -14.73
C ARG A 371 -49.27 14.70 -13.45
N SER A 372 -49.22 13.73 -12.53
CA SER A 372 -49.82 13.84 -11.20
C SER A 372 -48.86 14.37 -10.14
N ASN A 373 -47.63 14.74 -10.53
CA ASN A 373 -46.54 15.14 -9.63
C ASN A 373 -46.32 14.16 -8.47
N ASN A 374 -46.45 12.86 -8.76
CA ASN A 374 -46.46 11.81 -7.77
C ASN A 374 -45.16 11.00 -7.82
N LEU A 375 -44.54 10.82 -6.66
CA LEU A 375 -43.45 9.87 -6.45
C LEU A 375 -43.86 8.82 -5.45
N GLN A 376 -43.57 7.56 -5.74
CA GLN A 376 -43.86 6.46 -4.82
C GLN A 376 -42.67 5.52 -4.70
N VAL A 377 -42.45 4.99 -3.49
CA VAL A 377 -41.42 4.02 -3.16
C VAL A 377 -42.02 2.88 -2.35
N HIS A 378 -41.40 1.70 -2.42
CA HIS A 378 -41.84 0.57 -1.62
C HIS A 378 -41.59 0.83 -0.11
N PRO A 379 -42.54 0.53 0.79
CA PRO A 379 -42.44 0.85 2.23
C PRO A 379 -41.15 0.33 2.90
N VAL A 380 -40.69 -0.84 2.48
CA VAL A 380 -39.46 -1.49 2.97
C VAL A 380 -38.20 -0.60 2.84
N LEU A 381 -38.13 0.26 1.82
CA LEU A 381 -37.03 1.22 1.66
C LEU A 381 -37.07 2.32 2.74
N ILE A 382 -38.27 2.74 3.13
CA ILE A 382 -38.48 3.75 4.18
C ILE A 382 -38.17 3.14 5.56
N GLU A 383 -38.62 1.92 5.80
CA GLU A 383 -38.34 1.16 7.05
C GLU A 383 -36.83 0.98 7.28
N ASN A 384 -36.07 0.81 6.20
CA ASN A 384 -34.62 0.62 6.24
C ASN A 384 -33.83 1.91 5.92
N LEU A 385 -34.44 3.10 5.98
CA LEU A 385 -33.82 4.38 5.59
C LEU A 385 -32.47 4.62 6.28
N ALA A 386 -32.34 4.28 7.56
CA ALA A 386 -31.09 4.45 8.31
C ALA A 386 -29.91 3.64 7.70
N LYS A 387 -30.20 2.44 7.17
CA LYS A 387 -29.19 1.62 6.46
C LYS A 387 -28.85 2.20 5.09
N LEU A 388 -29.83 2.79 4.39
CA LEU A 388 -29.57 3.49 3.13
C LEU A 388 -28.67 4.73 3.37
N GLU A 389 -28.95 5.49 4.42
CA GLU A 389 -28.14 6.66 4.80
C GLU A 389 -26.71 6.31 5.21
N SER A 390 -26.50 5.19 5.90
CA SER A 390 -25.15 4.76 6.32
C SER A 390 -24.26 4.43 5.12
N ILE A 391 -24.84 3.86 4.05
CA ILE A 391 -24.13 3.60 2.78
C ILE A 391 -23.65 4.92 2.17
N ASN A 392 -24.48 5.97 2.17
CA ASN A 392 -24.18 7.28 1.58
C ASN A 392 -23.16 8.13 2.37
N LYS A 393 -22.74 7.72 3.57
CA LYS A 393 -21.69 8.44 4.32
C LYS A 393 -20.32 8.25 3.67
N SER A 394 -19.67 9.37 3.35
CA SER A 394 -18.28 9.41 2.87
C SER A 394 -17.33 8.86 3.92
N GLN A 395 -16.36 8.05 3.50
CA GLN A 395 -15.36 7.49 4.39
C GLN A 395 -14.39 8.55 4.90
N ASN A 396 -13.97 8.39 6.15
CA ASN A 396 -12.84 9.11 6.74
C ASN A 396 -11.94 8.09 7.44
N ILE A 397 -11.29 7.21 6.67
CA ILE A 397 -10.32 6.24 7.22
C ILE A 397 -9.06 7.02 7.59
N ASN A 398 -8.72 7.03 8.87
CA ASN A 398 -7.52 7.73 9.32
C ASN A 398 -6.24 6.97 8.89
N ASN A 399 -5.12 7.69 8.84
CA ASN A 399 -3.85 7.13 8.36
C ASN A 399 -3.30 5.99 9.24
N GLN A 400 -3.70 5.91 10.51
CA GLN A 400 -3.25 4.88 11.45
C GLN A 400 -3.93 3.53 11.15
N VAL A 401 -5.24 3.54 10.89
CA VAL A 401 -6.01 2.36 10.48
C VAL A 401 -5.52 1.88 9.11
N ALA A 402 -5.26 2.80 8.18
CA ALA A 402 -4.69 2.46 6.88
C ALA A 402 -3.31 1.77 7.00
N TYR A 403 -2.43 2.32 7.83
CA TYR A 403 -1.12 1.72 8.13
C TYR A 403 -1.25 0.33 8.75
N LEU A 404 -2.16 0.14 9.72
CA LEU A 404 -2.41 -1.15 10.35
C LEU A 404 -2.90 -2.20 9.36
N ILE A 405 -3.77 -1.84 8.41
CA ILE A 405 -4.26 -2.76 7.37
C ILE A 405 -3.12 -3.17 6.43
N PHE A 406 -2.35 -2.20 5.93
CA PHE A 406 -1.23 -2.48 5.02
C PHE A 406 -0.12 -3.30 5.69
N ASN A 407 0.18 -3.05 6.96
CA ASN A 407 1.16 -3.83 7.72
C ASN A 407 0.65 -5.24 8.06
N LYS A 408 -0.60 -5.37 8.55
CA LYS A 408 -1.17 -6.66 8.94
C LYS A 408 -1.30 -7.61 7.75
N GLN A 409 -1.57 -7.07 6.56
CA GLN A 409 -1.74 -7.84 5.33
C GLN A 409 -0.44 -8.03 4.53
N LYS A 410 0.72 -7.52 5.00
CA LYS A 410 1.96 -7.44 4.22
C LYS A 410 1.70 -6.96 2.79
N TYR A 411 0.87 -5.91 2.69
CA TYR A 411 0.11 -5.46 1.53
C TYR A 411 0.15 -6.39 0.31
N ILE A 412 -0.97 -7.09 0.09
CA ILE A 412 -1.30 -7.85 -1.12
C ILE A 412 -2.67 -7.34 -1.57
N CYS A 413 -2.78 -6.90 -2.82
CA CYS A 413 -4.04 -6.42 -3.39
C CYS A 413 -5.10 -7.52 -3.26
N TYR A 414 -6.25 -7.18 -2.68
CA TYR A 414 -7.36 -8.10 -2.47
C TYR A 414 -7.81 -8.82 -3.75
N HIS A 415 -7.85 -8.11 -4.87
CA HIS A 415 -8.42 -8.63 -6.12
C HIS A 415 -7.43 -9.45 -6.94
N CYS A 416 -6.19 -8.98 -7.07
CA CYS A 416 -5.22 -9.54 -8.02
C CYS A 416 -3.94 -10.08 -7.37
N GLY A 417 -3.80 -10.01 -6.04
CA GLY A 417 -2.66 -10.61 -5.34
C GLY A 417 -1.33 -9.85 -5.49
N GLU A 418 -1.34 -8.66 -6.09
CA GLU A 418 -0.13 -7.87 -6.27
C GLU A 418 0.32 -7.17 -4.96
N SER A 419 1.61 -7.25 -4.65
CA SER A 419 2.20 -6.59 -3.47
C SER A 419 2.76 -5.19 -3.75
N GLY A 420 2.24 -4.52 -4.78
CA GLY A 420 2.69 -3.21 -5.27
C GLY A 420 2.30 -2.03 -4.38
N ARG A 421 1.84 -0.91 -4.96
CA ARG A 421 1.40 0.26 -4.20
C ARG A 421 -0.10 0.17 -3.88
N PRO A 422 -0.54 0.30 -2.62
CA PRO A 422 -1.95 0.47 -2.30
C PRO A 422 -2.48 1.80 -2.81
N LEU A 423 -3.59 1.77 -3.55
CA LEU A 423 -4.34 2.95 -3.95
C LEU A 423 -5.41 3.30 -2.91
N LYS A 424 -6.20 2.30 -2.49
CA LYS A 424 -7.37 2.48 -1.61
C LYS A 424 -7.62 1.31 -0.67
N ILE A 425 -8.48 1.54 0.33
CA ILE A 425 -8.96 0.53 1.27
C ILE A 425 -10.47 0.36 1.10
N GLY A 426 -10.92 -0.88 0.94
CA GLY A 426 -12.34 -1.26 0.90
C GLY A 426 -12.79 -2.04 2.13
N TYR A 427 -14.10 -2.07 2.37
CA TYR A 427 -14.82 -2.85 3.36
C TYR A 427 -15.41 -4.09 2.67
N LEU A 428 -15.18 -5.25 3.24
CA LEU A 428 -15.79 -6.53 2.84
C LEU A 428 -17.25 -6.65 3.31
N THR A 429 -17.70 -5.75 4.19
CA THR A 429 -19.03 -5.77 4.78
C THR A 429 -19.74 -4.42 4.54
N ILE A 430 -21.08 -4.49 4.44
CA ILE A 430 -21.93 -3.30 4.30
C ILE A 430 -21.96 -2.49 5.61
N ASP A 431 -21.84 -3.16 6.76
CA ASP A 431 -21.69 -2.53 8.07
C ASP A 431 -20.27 -1.98 8.23
N LYS A 432 -20.07 -0.75 7.74
CA LYS A 432 -18.79 -0.03 7.81
C LYS A 432 -18.34 0.15 9.26
N ASN A 433 -17.49 -0.74 9.77
CA ASN A 433 -16.88 -0.64 11.09
C ASN A 433 -15.36 -0.44 10.97
N ILE A 434 -14.90 0.79 11.18
CA ILE A 434 -13.47 1.14 11.08
C ILE A 434 -12.59 0.43 12.12
N ASN A 435 -13.19 -0.05 13.22
CA ASN A 435 -12.49 -0.78 14.28
C ASN A 435 -12.38 -2.29 13.98
N ASP A 436 -13.13 -2.79 13.01
CA ASP A 436 -13.01 -4.17 12.54
C ASP A 436 -12.00 -4.25 11.40
N LEU A 437 -10.72 -4.29 11.77
CA LEU A 437 -9.61 -4.39 10.82
C LEU A 437 -9.67 -5.65 9.93
N SER A 438 -10.48 -6.65 10.28
CA SER A 438 -10.68 -7.90 9.53
C SER A 438 -11.53 -7.72 8.28
N SER A 439 -12.48 -6.78 8.32
CA SER A 439 -13.35 -6.46 7.20
C SER A 439 -12.76 -5.42 6.27
N LEU A 440 -11.53 -4.95 6.50
CA LEU A 440 -10.87 -3.93 5.70
C LEU A 440 -9.73 -4.52 4.84
N VAL A 441 -9.68 -4.20 3.55
CA VAL A 441 -8.71 -4.74 2.60
C VAL A 441 -8.11 -3.69 1.68
N GLY A 442 -6.83 -3.85 1.31
CA GLY A 442 -6.14 -2.97 0.37
C GLY A 442 -6.36 -3.34 -1.11
N ILE A 443 -6.44 -2.33 -1.98
CA ILE A 443 -6.61 -2.47 -3.43
C ILE A 443 -5.47 -1.72 -4.15
N CYS A 444 -4.87 -2.33 -5.17
CA CYS A 444 -3.83 -1.67 -6.00
C CYS A 444 -4.45 -0.74 -7.04
N ASP A 445 -3.59 0.12 -7.60
CA ASP A 445 -3.94 1.02 -8.68
C ASP A 445 -4.40 0.28 -9.94
N SER A 446 -3.71 -0.78 -10.35
CA SER A 446 -4.04 -1.54 -11.56
C SER A 446 -5.40 -2.22 -11.50
N CYS A 447 -5.76 -2.76 -10.34
CA CYS A 447 -7.02 -3.48 -10.17
C CYS A 447 -8.18 -2.55 -9.77
N TYR A 448 -7.90 -1.28 -9.47
CA TYR A 448 -8.96 -0.35 -9.07
C TYR A 448 -9.98 -0.10 -10.18
N GLU A 449 -9.54 0.05 -11.43
CA GLU A 449 -10.44 0.24 -12.58
C GLU A 449 -11.25 -1.03 -12.85
N ASP A 450 -10.60 -2.20 -12.95
CA ASP A 450 -11.25 -3.51 -13.16
C ASP A 450 -12.32 -3.82 -12.08
N ILE A 451 -12.01 -3.59 -10.80
CA ILE A 451 -12.96 -3.83 -9.70
C ILE A 451 -14.11 -2.80 -9.76
N THR A 452 -13.87 -1.55 -10.21
CA THR A 452 -14.94 -0.57 -10.38
C THR A 452 -15.89 -0.87 -11.54
N GLU A 453 -15.46 -1.67 -12.52
CA GLU A 453 -16.27 -2.06 -13.68
C GLU A 453 -17.04 -3.39 -13.47
N ASP A 454 -16.42 -4.40 -12.83
CA ASP A 454 -17.01 -5.76 -12.73
C ASP A 454 -17.49 -6.18 -11.32
N GLU A 455 -16.86 -5.69 -10.24
CA GLU A 455 -17.23 -5.99 -8.85
C GLU A 455 -17.73 -4.71 -8.15
N ILE A 456 -19.00 -4.37 -8.35
CA ILE A 456 -19.72 -3.21 -7.79
C ILE A 456 -19.06 -2.61 -6.51
N ILE A 457 -18.05 -1.73 -6.66
CA ILE A 457 -17.49 -0.96 -5.56
C ILE A 457 -18.42 0.21 -5.31
N ILE A 458 -19.09 0.17 -4.17
CA ILE A 458 -19.99 1.23 -3.73
C ILE A 458 -19.39 1.84 -2.48
N ASP A 459 -18.83 3.04 -2.61
CA ASP A 459 -18.22 3.77 -1.48
C ASP A 459 -17.22 2.89 -0.69
N ASN A 460 -16.43 2.14 -1.46
CA ASN A 460 -15.48 1.11 -1.05
C ASN A 460 -16.10 -0.06 -0.26
N ILE A 461 -17.33 -0.51 -0.54
CA ILE A 461 -17.88 -1.80 -0.05
C ILE A 461 -17.83 -2.83 -1.19
N PHE A 462 -17.31 -4.03 -0.92
CA PHE A 462 -17.41 -5.18 -1.82
C PHE A 462 -18.76 -5.88 -1.61
N CYS A 463 -19.61 -5.92 -2.64
CA CYS A 463 -20.87 -6.66 -2.59
C CYS A 463 -20.69 -8.05 -3.21
N VAL A 464 -20.71 -9.10 -2.38
CA VAL A 464 -20.78 -10.48 -2.86
C VAL A 464 -22.21 -10.73 -3.34
N VAL A 465 -22.37 -10.90 -4.65
CA VAL A 465 -23.63 -11.38 -5.23
C VAL A 465 -23.71 -12.88 -4.93
N ASP A 466 -24.52 -13.24 -3.94
CA ASP A 466 -25.02 -14.60 -3.79
C ASP A 466 -25.90 -14.92 -4.99
N GLU A 467 -25.48 -15.86 -5.84
CA GLU A 467 -26.34 -16.81 -6.54
C GLU A 467 -25.47 -17.74 -7.40
N ARG A 468 -25.40 -19.04 -7.03
CA ARG A 468 -25.57 -20.21 -7.92
C ARG A 468 -25.23 -21.51 -7.18
N ASN A 469 -26.18 -22.44 -7.18
CA ASN A 469 -25.89 -23.86 -6.93
C ASN A 469 -25.16 -24.41 -8.15
N ASN A 470 -23.85 -24.60 -8.07
CA ASN A 470 -23.09 -25.28 -9.13
C ASN A 470 -22.40 -26.52 -8.55
N GLU A 471 -22.43 -27.62 -9.30
CA GLU A 471 -21.63 -28.81 -9.05
C GLU A 471 -20.15 -28.41 -8.97
N LEU A 472 -19.51 -28.65 -7.83
CA LEU A 472 -18.14 -28.19 -7.55
C LEU A 472 -17.04 -29.06 -8.22
N GLY A 473 -17.42 -30.00 -9.10
CA GLY A 473 -16.47 -30.78 -9.90
C GLY A 473 -15.51 -31.70 -9.13
N GLU A 474 -14.59 -32.34 -9.86
CA GLU A 474 -13.51 -33.18 -9.31
C GLU A 474 -12.40 -32.34 -8.65
N ALA A 475 -12.19 -31.11 -9.11
CA ALA A 475 -11.21 -30.19 -8.50
C ALA A 475 -11.57 -29.86 -7.04
N TRP A 476 -12.86 -29.76 -6.70
CA TRP A 476 -13.30 -29.60 -5.31
C TRP A 476 -13.12 -30.88 -4.51
N LYS A 477 -13.46 -32.05 -5.08
CA LYS A 477 -13.23 -33.36 -4.44
C LYS A 477 -11.75 -33.57 -4.09
N PHE A 478 -10.86 -33.19 -5.00
CA PHE A 478 -9.42 -33.16 -4.75
C PHE A 478 -9.07 -32.28 -3.54
N LEU A 479 -9.56 -31.04 -3.52
CA LEU A 479 -9.25 -30.08 -2.47
C LEU A 479 -9.72 -30.57 -1.09
N ILE A 480 -10.98 -31.01 -0.96
CA ILE A 480 -11.54 -31.47 0.32
C ILE A 480 -10.96 -32.80 0.79
N GLN A 481 -10.44 -33.63 -0.11
CA GLN A 481 -9.78 -34.89 0.26
C GLN A 481 -8.44 -34.61 0.97
N TYR A 482 -7.73 -33.57 0.55
CA TYR A 482 -6.40 -33.25 1.07
C TYR A 482 -6.41 -32.13 2.12
N ASP A 483 -7.49 -31.37 2.23
CA ASP A 483 -7.78 -30.47 3.35
C ASP A 483 -9.28 -30.45 3.65
N SER A 484 -9.69 -31.20 4.68
CA SER A 484 -11.09 -31.35 5.05
C SER A 484 -11.70 -30.11 5.69
N SER A 485 -10.90 -29.09 6.03
CA SER A 485 -11.40 -27.81 6.57
C SER A 485 -12.24 -27.02 5.57
N PHE A 486 -12.10 -27.32 4.28
CA PHE A 486 -12.91 -26.72 3.21
C PHE A 486 -14.30 -27.35 3.07
N ARG A 487 -14.57 -28.50 3.69
CA ARG A 487 -15.88 -29.15 3.60
C ARG A 487 -16.95 -28.30 4.30
N ASN A 488 -18.03 -27.98 3.59
CA ASN A 488 -19.13 -27.11 4.05
C ASN A 488 -18.66 -25.67 4.38
N ASN A 489 -17.53 -25.24 3.83
CA ASN A 489 -17.04 -23.88 4.00
C ASN A 489 -17.58 -23.02 2.85
N THR A 490 -18.66 -22.29 3.10
CA THR A 490 -19.39 -21.50 2.09
C THR A 490 -18.49 -20.49 1.37
N ILE A 491 -17.50 -19.92 2.05
CA ILE A 491 -16.56 -18.96 1.45
C ILE A 491 -15.64 -19.68 0.44
N ALA A 492 -15.12 -20.84 0.83
CA ALA A 492 -14.25 -21.65 -0.02
C ALA A 492 -15.00 -22.21 -1.23
N GLU A 493 -16.26 -22.62 -1.05
CA GLU A 493 -17.13 -23.10 -2.14
C GLU A 493 -17.36 -22.00 -3.19
N VAL A 494 -17.63 -20.75 -2.75
CA VAL A 494 -17.80 -19.60 -3.65
C VAL A 494 -16.51 -19.25 -4.39
N GLU A 495 -15.36 -19.21 -3.70
CA GLU A 495 -14.07 -18.92 -4.36
C GLU A 495 -13.67 -20.03 -5.33
N HIS A 496 -13.95 -21.29 -4.99
CA HIS A 496 -13.74 -22.43 -5.87
C HIS A 496 -14.62 -22.32 -7.13
N ALA A 497 -15.93 -22.08 -6.98
CA ALA A 497 -16.85 -22.01 -8.11
C ALA A 497 -16.43 -20.94 -9.13
N ARG A 498 -15.95 -19.78 -8.65
CA ARG A 498 -15.40 -18.72 -9.52
C ARG A 498 -14.20 -19.19 -10.33
N LEU A 499 -13.29 -19.92 -9.70
CA LEU A 499 -12.12 -20.46 -10.38
C LEU A 499 -12.51 -21.57 -11.37
N TYR A 500 -13.50 -22.39 -11.00
CA TYR A 500 -14.04 -23.46 -11.83
C TYR A 500 -14.66 -22.95 -13.13
N ASP A 501 -15.39 -21.83 -13.08
CA ASP A 501 -15.98 -21.21 -14.26
C ASP A 501 -14.93 -20.60 -15.21
N MET A 502 -13.73 -20.28 -14.71
CA MET A 502 -12.70 -19.53 -15.44
C MET A 502 -11.55 -20.39 -15.98
N TYR A 503 -11.30 -21.56 -15.39
CA TYR A 503 -10.11 -22.36 -15.67
C TYR A 503 -10.48 -23.84 -15.83
N ASP A 504 -9.71 -24.56 -16.64
CA ASP A 504 -9.93 -26.00 -16.80
C ASP A 504 -9.66 -26.77 -15.50
N GLU A 505 -10.44 -27.83 -15.30
CA GLU A 505 -10.44 -28.65 -14.07
C GLU A 505 -9.06 -29.25 -13.78
N ASP A 506 -8.33 -29.65 -14.82
CA ASP A 506 -6.96 -30.18 -14.74
C ASP A 506 -5.96 -29.14 -14.21
N ASN A 507 -6.00 -27.92 -14.73
CA ASN A 507 -5.16 -26.83 -14.25
C ASN A 507 -5.56 -26.38 -12.85
N LEU A 508 -6.84 -26.44 -12.48
CA LEU A 508 -7.30 -26.19 -11.12
C LEU A 508 -6.75 -27.21 -10.12
N ILE A 509 -6.84 -28.50 -10.44
CA ILE A 509 -6.26 -29.58 -9.63
C ILE A 509 -4.74 -29.36 -9.46
N ARG A 510 -4.05 -29.01 -10.54
CA ARG A 510 -2.61 -28.72 -10.53
C ARG A 510 -2.26 -27.49 -9.69
N ALA A 511 -3.06 -26.42 -9.77
CA ALA A 511 -2.88 -25.21 -8.98
C ALA A 511 -3.15 -25.45 -7.48
N TYR A 512 -4.21 -26.19 -7.14
CA TYR A 512 -4.50 -26.57 -5.77
C TYR A 512 -3.43 -27.47 -5.18
N ALA A 513 -2.84 -28.39 -5.95
CA ALA A 513 -1.74 -29.22 -5.47
C ALA A 513 -0.49 -28.40 -5.08
N ASN A 514 -0.11 -27.41 -5.90
CA ASN A 514 0.97 -26.49 -5.56
C ASN A 514 0.61 -25.63 -4.32
N THR A 515 -0.64 -25.19 -4.23
CA THR A 515 -1.15 -24.35 -3.14
C THR A 515 -1.20 -25.12 -1.82
N LEU A 516 -1.74 -26.34 -1.79
CA LEU A 516 -1.73 -27.24 -0.64
C LEU A 516 -0.30 -27.59 -0.20
N TYR A 517 0.61 -27.81 -1.15
CA TYR A 517 2.01 -28.03 -0.81
C TYR A 517 2.61 -26.80 -0.12
N LYS A 518 2.35 -25.59 -0.63
CA LYS A 518 2.77 -24.32 -0.02
C LYS A 518 2.17 -24.15 1.38
N GLN A 519 0.88 -24.42 1.55
CA GLN A 519 0.20 -24.39 2.84
C GLN A 519 0.88 -25.30 3.87
N THR A 520 1.31 -26.50 3.46
CA THR A 520 2.01 -27.42 4.37
C THR A 520 3.42 -26.97 4.78
N LYS A 521 4.02 -26.01 4.07
CA LYS A 521 5.34 -25.47 4.40
C LYS A 521 5.29 -24.12 5.12
N ASP A 522 4.42 -23.24 4.67
CA ASP A 522 4.43 -21.82 5.06
C ASP A 522 3.14 -21.36 5.75
N GLY A 523 2.08 -22.18 5.68
CA GLY A 523 0.75 -21.84 6.16
C GLY A 523 0.05 -20.76 5.32
N PHE A 524 -1.26 -20.65 5.48
CA PHE A 524 -2.04 -19.52 4.98
C PHE A 524 -2.85 -18.92 6.14
N ALA A 525 -3.04 -17.59 6.10
CA ALA A 525 -3.74 -16.89 7.16
C ALA A 525 -5.25 -17.20 7.20
N ASN A 526 -5.84 -17.54 6.06
CA ASN A 526 -7.23 -17.99 5.90
C ASN A 526 -7.43 -18.59 4.49
N GLU A 527 -8.62 -19.12 4.25
CA GLU A 527 -9.06 -19.77 3.02
C GLU A 527 -9.03 -18.83 1.82
N LYS A 528 -9.32 -17.54 1.99
CA LYS A 528 -9.28 -16.57 0.88
C LYS A 528 -7.86 -16.34 0.37
N VAL A 529 -6.85 -16.36 1.26
CA VAL A 529 -5.43 -16.27 0.85
C VAL A 529 -5.00 -17.53 0.10
N PHE A 530 -5.51 -18.69 0.50
CA PHE A 530 -5.30 -19.94 -0.23
C PHE A 530 -5.79 -19.83 -1.68
N PHE A 531 -7.06 -19.41 -1.89
CA PHE A 531 -7.62 -19.30 -3.24
C PHE A 531 -6.97 -18.18 -4.08
N ALA A 532 -6.54 -17.09 -3.45
CA ALA A 532 -5.76 -16.04 -4.13
C ALA A 532 -4.42 -16.56 -4.66
N TYR A 533 -3.72 -17.40 -3.89
CA TYR A 533 -2.47 -18.03 -4.34
C TYR A 533 -2.70 -19.02 -5.48
N ALA A 534 -3.77 -19.83 -5.40
CA ALA A 534 -4.17 -20.73 -6.48
C ALA A 534 -4.47 -19.96 -7.78
N ARG A 535 -5.21 -18.84 -7.69
CA ARG A 535 -5.50 -17.94 -8.81
C ARG A 535 -4.23 -17.36 -9.44
N ALA A 536 -3.26 -16.98 -8.63
CA ALA A 536 -1.97 -16.47 -9.12
C ALA A 536 -1.17 -17.53 -9.89
N ILE A 537 -1.22 -18.80 -9.48
CA ILE A 537 -0.60 -19.91 -10.23
C ILE A 537 -1.27 -20.06 -11.60
N LEU A 538 -2.61 -20.06 -11.63
CA LEU A 538 -3.42 -20.22 -12.84
C LEU A 538 -3.24 -19.06 -13.83
N LYS A 539 -3.17 -17.82 -13.35
CA LYS A 539 -2.97 -16.65 -14.20
C LYS A 539 -1.56 -16.58 -14.81
N ASN A 540 -0.56 -17.09 -14.10
CA ASN A 540 0.84 -17.06 -14.55
C ASN A 540 1.25 -18.27 -15.39
N SER A 541 0.40 -19.29 -15.54
CA SER A 541 0.66 -20.40 -16.44
C SER A 541 0.38 -20.02 -17.89
N LYS A 542 1.42 -20.02 -18.74
CA LYS A 542 1.31 -19.87 -20.19
C LYS A 542 0.83 -21.18 -20.84
N GLY A 543 -0.33 -21.68 -20.43
CA GLY A 543 -0.84 -23.00 -20.80
C GLY A 543 -1.01 -23.90 -19.57
N GLN A 544 -0.49 -25.13 -19.62
CA GLN A 544 -0.64 -26.09 -18.52
C GLN A 544 0.13 -25.65 -17.27
N VAL A 545 -0.52 -25.70 -16.10
CA VAL A 545 0.10 -25.40 -14.81
C VAL A 545 1.22 -26.41 -14.53
N SER A 546 2.43 -25.90 -14.35
CA SER A 546 3.57 -26.69 -13.91
C SER A 546 3.44 -26.99 -12.41
N VAL A 547 3.59 -28.26 -12.04
CA VAL A 547 3.51 -28.70 -10.64
C VAL A 547 4.88 -29.19 -10.19
N LEU A 548 5.29 -28.78 -8.98
CA LEU A 548 6.51 -29.26 -8.35
C LEU A 548 6.49 -30.80 -8.26
N GLN A 549 7.60 -31.45 -8.62
CA GLN A 549 7.70 -32.92 -8.63
C GLN A 549 7.31 -33.54 -7.27
N ILE A 550 7.73 -32.91 -6.18
CA ILE A 550 7.40 -33.32 -4.81
C ILE A 550 5.89 -33.23 -4.54
N ALA A 551 5.21 -32.19 -5.06
CA ALA A 551 3.76 -32.05 -4.93
C ALA A 551 3.02 -33.09 -5.80
N LYS A 552 3.54 -33.39 -7.01
CA LYS A 552 3.01 -34.45 -7.88
C LYS A 552 2.98 -35.80 -7.17
N GLU A 553 4.09 -36.18 -6.55
CA GLU A 553 4.25 -37.44 -5.84
C GLU A 553 3.41 -37.46 -4.55
N LYS A 554 3.45 -36.38 -3.75
CA LYS A 554 2.72 -36.28 -2.48
C LYS A 554 1.22 -36.45 -2.64
N PHE A 555 0.62 -35.82 -3.66
CA PHE A 555 -0.83 -35.86 -3.88
C PHE A 555 -1.27 -36.90 -4.91
N LYS A 556 -0.34 -37.73 -5.41
CA LYS A 556 -0.59 -38.75 -6.44
C LYS A 556 -1.40 -38.17 -7.60
N LEU A 557 -0.95 -37.02 -8.11
CA LEU A 557 -1.69 -36.17 -9.06
C LEU A 557 -2.17 -36.91 -10.32
N GLU A 558 -1.42 -37.92 -10.79
CA GLU A 558 -1.81 -38.76 -11.93
C GLU A 558 -3.14 -39.50 -11.74
N LYS A 559 -3.57 -39.75 -10.49
CA LYS A 559 -4.88 -40.37 -10.20
C LYS A 559 -6.06 -39.42 -10.37
N TRP A 560 -5.79 -38.13 -10.37
CA TRP A 560 -6.79 -37.07 -10.47
C TRP A 560 -6.83 -36.44 -11.87
N LEU A 561 -5.71 -36.51 -12.59
CA LEU A 561 -5.52 -35.89 -13.90
C LEU A 561 -5.78 -36.88 -15.05
N ASN A 562 -6.93 -37.54 -15.05
CA ASN A 562 -7.35 -38.42 -16.15
C ASN A 562 -8.84 -38.24 -16.43
N GLY A 563 -9.12 -37.23 -17.26
CA GLY A 563 -10.31 -37.07 -18.11
C GLY A 563 -9.86 -36.78 -19.53
#